data_AF-A0A8S9NKF3-F1
#
_entry.id   AF-A0A8S9NKF3-F1
#
_cell.length_a   1.000
_cell.length_b   1.000
_cell.length_c   1.000
_cell.angle_alpha   90.00
_cell.angle_beta   90.00
_cell.angle_gamma   90.00
#
_symmetry.space_group_name_H-M   'P 1'
#
loop_
_entity.id
_entity.type
_entity.pdbx_description
1 polymer ?
#
loop_
_entity_poly.entity_id
_entity_poly.type
_entity_poly.pdbx_seq_one_letter_code
_entity_poly.pdbx_strand_id
1 'polypeptide(L)' 'MAKTWVFWDINSCPVPKDYDARLVGSSIESALKKAGYCEGDLTITAIGNLSHILQLNPIRLCHTPPG' A
#
# COMPACT_ATOMS: atom_id res chain seq x y z
N MET A 1 14.35 -5.71 -16.94
CA MET A 1 13.10 -5.81 -16.16
C MET A 1 12.57 -4.41 -15.90
N ALA A 2 11.26 -4.20 -15.98
CA ALA A 2 10.65 -2.89 -15.72
C ALA A 2 10.37 -2.72 -14.22
N LYS A 3 10.66 -1.52 -13.69
CA LYS A 3 10.32 -1.17 -12.32
C LYS A 3 8.86 -0.75 -12.24
N THR A 4 8.11 -1.35 -11.33
CA THR A 4 6.67 -1.08 -11.19
C THR A 4 6.39 -0.25 -9.94
N TRP A 5 5.54 0.76 -10.09
CA TRP A 5 5.15 1.67 -9.02
C TRP A 5 3.64 1.67 -8.89
N VAL A 6 3.15 1.51 -7.67
CA VAL A 6 1.72 1.58 -7.35
C VAL A 6 1.50 2.71 -6.37
N PHE A 7 0.69 3.68 -6.77
CA PHE A 7 0.21 4.74 -5.89
C PHE A 7 -1.24 4.43 -5.50
N TRP A 8 -1.47 4.24 -4.22
CA TRP A 8 -2.77 3.85 -3.71
C TRP A 8 -3.29 4.91 -2.75
N ASP A 9 -4.39 5.55 -3.11
CA ASP A 9 -5.13 6.46 -2.23
C ASP A 9 -6.04 5.67 -1.29
N ILE A 10 -5.67 5.60 -0.01
CA ILE A 10 -6.43 4.85 1.01
C ILE A 10 -7.71 5.57 1.44
N ASN A 11 -7.84 6.88 1.15
CA ASN A 11 -9.06 7.62 1.48
C ASN A 11 -10.18 7.28 0.48
N SER A 12 -9.84 7.22 -0.80
CA SER A 12 -10.78 6.87 -1.88
C SER A 12 -11.00 5.36 -1.98
N CYS A 13 -9.97 4.56 -1.71
CA CYS A 13 -10.00 3.10 -1.77
C CYS A 13 -9.53 2.48 -0.44
N PRO A 14 -10.33 2.58 0.65
CA PRO A 14 -9.92 2.05 1.95
C PRO A 14 -9.87 0.52 1.97
N VAL A 15 -9.08 -0.02 2.89
CA VAL A 15 -9.12 -1.46 3.20
C VAL A 15 -10.46 -1.78 3.86
N PRO A 16 -11.16 -2.84 3.42
CA PRO A 16 -12.36 -3.29 4.11
C PRO A 16 -12.07 -3.62 5.58
N LYS A 17 -13.01 -3.33 6.47
CA LYS A 17 -12.83 -3.43 7.93
C LYS A 17 -12.39 -4.82 8.43
N ASP A 18 -12.79 -5.86 7.70
CA ASP A 18 -12.50 -7.26 8.04
C ASP A 18 -11.40 -7.87 7.15
N TYR A 19 -10.71 -7.05 6.36
CA TYR A 19 -9.61 -7.49 5.50
C TYR A 19 -8.26 -7.11 6.11
N ASP A 20 -7.32 -8.06 6.11
CA ASP A 20 -5.98 -7.82 6.62
C ASP A 20 -5.21 -6.88 5.68
N ALA A 21 -4.96 -5.66 6.14
CA ALA A 21 -4.22 -4.64 5.39
C ALA A 21 -2.83 -5.12 4.96
N ARG A 22 -2.23 -6.08 5.67
CA ARG A 22 -0.93 -6.68 5.33
C ARG A 22 -0.99 -7.50 4.04
N LEU A 23 -2.17 -8.04 3.70
CA LEU A 23 -2.38 -8.84 2.49
C LEU A 23 -2.63 -8.00 1.24
N VAL A 24 -2.94 -6.70 1.39
CA VAL A 24 -3.21 -5.81 0.24
C VAL A 24 -1.97 -5.72 -0.65
N GLY A 25 -0.78 -5.52 -0.08
CA GLY A 25 0.47 -5.44 -0.84
C GLY A 25 0.74 -6.71 -1.64
N SER A 26 0.67 -7.88 -0.99
CA SER A 26 0.87 -9.18 -1.65
C SER A 26 -0.19 -9.47 -2.71
N SER A 27 -1.43 -9.03 -2.49
CA SER A 27 -2.51 -9.20 -3.46
C SER A 27 -2.29 -8.35 -4.71
N ILE A 28 -1.89 -7.09 -4.54
CA ILE A 28 -1.52 -6.19 -5.64
C ILE A 28 -0.33 -6.77 -6.42
N GLU A 29 0.71 -7.23 -5.73
CA GLU A 29 1.88 -7.85 -6.36
C GLU A 29 1.49 -9.09 -7.18
N SER A 30 0.67 -9.99 -6.61
CA SER A 30 0.21 -11.20 -7.30
C SER A 30 -0.62 -10.85 -8.54
N ALA A 31 -1.51 -9.85 -8.44
CA ALA A 31 -2.31 -9.39 -9.57
C ALA A 31 -1.44 -8.82 -10.70
N LEU A 32 -0.45 -7.98 -10.35
CA LEU A 32 0.46 -7.39 -11.35
C LEU A 32 1.38 -8.42 -12.00
N LYS A 33 1.84 -9.43 -11.24
CA LYS A 33 2.59 -10.57 -11.78
C LYS A 33 1.74 -11.37 -12.76
N LYS A 34 0.51 -11.72 -12.39
CA LYS A 34 -0.42 -12.46 -13.26
C LYS A 34 -0.76 -11.70 -14.54
N ALA A 35 -0.82 -10.37 -14.46
CA ALA A 35 -1.06 -9.52 -15.62
C ALA A 35 0.19 -9.27 -16.49
N GLY A 36 1.37 -9.78 -16.10
CA GLY A 36 2.62 -9.61 -16.85
C GLY A 36 3.27 -8.23 -16.71
N TYR A 37 2.80 -7.39 -15.77
CA TYR A 37 3.32 -6.04 -15.58
C TYR A 37 4.46 -5.96 -14.58
N CYS A 38 4.54 -6.91 -13.64
CA CYS A 38 5.51 -6.87 -12.55
C CYS A 38 6.41 -8.11 -12.55
N GLU A 39 7.48 -8.08 -13.33
CA GLU A 39 8.51 -9.12 -13.29
C GLU A 39 9.68 -8.78 -12.35
N GLY A 40 9.89 -7.50 -12.03
CA GLY A 40 10.97 -7.00 -11.18
C GLY A 40 10.48 -6.31 -9.91
N ASP A 41 11.28 -5.40 -9.36
CA ASP A 41 10.98 -4.68 -8.12
C ASP A 41 9.65 -3.91 -8.19
N LEU A 42 8.82 -4.13 -7.16
CA LEU A 42 7.55 -3.44 -6.95
C LEU A 42 7.69 -2.48 -5.78
N THR A 43 7.33 -1.21 -6.01
CA THR A 43 7.21 -0.21 -4.95
C THR A 43 5.74 0.18 -4.81
N ILE A 44 5.17 -0.03 -3.62
CA ILE A 44 3.79 0.36 -3.30
C ILE A 44 3.83 1.52 -2.33
N THR A 45 3.16 2.62 -2.68
CA THR A 45 3.02 3.81 -1.85
C THR A 45 1.55 4.05 -1.56
N ALA A 46 1.17 3.83 -0.31
CA ALA A 46 -0.16 4.16 0.21
C ALA A 46 -0.18 5.61 0.69
N ILE A 47 -1.14 6.39 0.22
CA ILE A 47 -1.29 7.82 0.50
C ILE A 47 -2.67 8.03 1.11
N GLY A 48 -2.73 8.65 2.29
CA GLY A 48 -3.99 9.08 2.87
C GLY A 48 -3.93 9.21 4.39
N ASN A 49 -5.07 9.51 4.99
CA ASN A 49 -5.13 9.80 6.41
C ASN A 49 -5.13 8.49 7.23
N LEU A 50 -3.95 8.16 7.76
CA LEU A 50 -3.75 6.99 8.61
C LEU A 50 -4.40 7.10 10.01
N SER A 51 -5.06 8.21 10.36
CA SER A 51 -5.72 8.35 11.67
C SER A 51 -6.76 7.25 11.96
N HIS A 52 -7.31 6.58 10.93
CA HIS A 52 -8.19 5.41 11.10
C HIS A 52 -7.44 4.07 11.22
N ILE A 53 -6.17 3.99 10.82
CA ILE A 53 -5.37 2.75 10.76
C ILE A 53 -4.53 2.58 12.04
N LEU A 54 -4.28 3.66 12.78
CA LEU A 54 -3.41 3.67 13.97
C LEU A 54 -3.98 3.00 15.24
N GLN A 55 -5.18 2.39 15.20
CA GLN A 55 -5.59 1.45 16.27
C GLN A 55 -4.85 0.10 16.19
N LEU A 56 -4.14 -0.18 15.09
CA LEU A 56 -3.25 -1.31 14.96
C LEU A 56 -1.79 -0.80 14.92
N ASN A 57 -1.16 -0.71 16.10
CA ASN A 57 0.27 -0.42 16.28
C ASN A 57 1.19 -1.26 15.36
N PRO A 58 2.47 -0.87 15.12
CA PRO A 58 2.92 0.41 14.58
C PRO A 58 3.91 0.15 13.42
N ILE A 59 3.52 0.41 12.18
CA ILE A 59 4.51 0.54 11.10
C ILE A 59 5.13 1.93 11.27
N ARG A 60 6.38 1.97 11.75
CA ARG A 60 7.14 3.20 11.95
C ARG A 60 7.38 3.88 10.60
N LEU A 61 6.50 4.78 10.21
CA LEU A 61 6.66 5.62 9.02
C LEU A 61 7.05 7.03 9.41
N CYS A 62 8.08 7.54 8.73
CA CYS A 62 8.75 8.79 9.00
C CYS A 62 7.78 9.97 8.83
N HIS A 63 7.43 10.63 9.93
CA HIS A 63 6.65 11.85 9.93
C HIS A 63 7.58 13.03 9.62
N THR A 64 7.38 13.72 8.50
CA THR A 64 7.94 15.06 8.29
C THR A 64 6.98 16.09 8.89
N PRO A 65 7.41 16.91 9.87
CA PRO A 65 6.56 17.95 10.42
C PRO A 65 6.27 19.03 9.36
N PRO A 66 5.06 19.62 9.35
CA PRO A 66 4.82 20.85 8.60
C PRO A 66 5.55 22.01 9.28
N GLY A 67 6.19 22.85 8.46
CA GLY A 67 6.91 24.06 8.88
C GLY A 67 6.01 25.23 9.26
#